data_AF-A0A7Z9WFS2-F1
#
_entry.id   AF-A0A7Z9WFS2-F1
#
_cell.length_a   1.000
_cell.length_b   1.000
_cell.length_c   1.000
_cell.angle_alpha   90.00
_cell.angle_beta   90.00
_cell.angle_gamma   90.00
#
_symmetry.space_group_name_H-M   'P 1'
#
loop_
_entity.id
_entity.type
_entity.pdbx_description
1 polymer ?
#
loop_
_entity_poly.entity_id
_entity_poly.type
_entity_poly.pdbx_seq_one_letter_code
_entity_poly.pdbx_strand_id
1 'polypeptide(L)'
;MTVKRLLIFVPTLLILFLVQSYFWVPTYEEQTKGNPERLDQFITASIGDAAILNPILSADSASSQIEAMVFEGLVDRDEELRFRGRLAERWEIYEEAYFYVNEDYPVPGKGLLGAEPLLSYLDSARASAHDYPSPLRESLEMIVNLELLPPKSFKTKANVGDRSERTRQKEISLVVNAPAKIKITLKKVDQDFFQNLTLLLGADYFSSFPSWKFVQSVAPLTDGALVKVARSILPPFEHNPVIIFYLRKGVKFHDGHPFTARDVKFTFQAILDPRNLSPRISDYEPVKKVEVIDPYTVKVTYKRLYSPALGTWAMGIIPEHLLNKEALREEALERGIDPEKFTIRHSRFNRNPVGCGPFVFKEWKSDQYILLERFKDYWEGPPNYKGYVFRVIPDLLTQEMEFYAGTIDSYGVQPHQVERLSKDPRFQSFFGISFGYTYIGYNMRRKPFDDRR
;
A
#
# COMPACT_ATOMS: atom_id res chain seq x y z
N MET A 1 38.32 -53.78 -42.23
CA MET A 1 36.86 -53.70 -42.49
C MET A 1 36.06 -52.98 -41.40
N THR A 2 36.66 -52.57 -40.28
CA THR A 2 35.96 -52.03 -39.09
C THR A 2 35.69 -50.52 -39.15
N VAL A 3 36.63 -49.72 -39.64
CA VAL A 3 36.50 -48.24 -39.67
C VAL A 3 35.40 -47.78 -40.64
N LYS A 4 35.30 -48.41 -41.81
CA LYS A 4 34.30 -48.06 -42.84
C LYS A 4 32.86 -48.36 -42.39
N ARG A 5 32.66 -49.41 -41.59
CA ARG A 5 31.36 -49.73 -40.99
C ARG A 5 31.00 -48.74 -39.88
N LEU A 6 31.98 -48.35 -39.06
CA LEU A 6 31.77 -47.39 -37.98
C LEU A 6 31.38 -46.00 -38.52
N LEU A 7 32.04 -45.54 -39.58
CA LEU A 7 31.77 -44.26 -40.24
C LEU A 7 30.41 -44.20 -40.95
N ILE A 8 29.78 -45.34 -41.24
CA ILE A 8 28.44 -45.38 -41.82
C ILE A 8 27.40 -45.55 -40.72
N PHE A 9 27.56 -46.55 -39.84
CA PHE A 9 26.56 -46.88 -38.82
C PHE A 9 26.35 -45.79 -37.78
N VAL A 10 27.42 -45.10 -37.34
CA VAL A 10 27.29 -44.07 -36.29
C VAL A 10 26.44 -42.88 -36.77
N PRO A 11 26.68 -42.27 -37.95
CA PRO A 11 25.79 -41.23 -38.45
C PRO A 11 24.38 -41.73 -38.73
N THR A 12 24.20 -42.95 -39.26
CA THR A 12 22.85 -43.49 -39.51
C THR A 12 22.05 -43.66 -38.22
N LEU A 13 22.70 -44.13 -37.15
CA LEU A 13 22.07 -44.31 -35.84
C LEU A 13 21.77 -42.97 -35.18
N LEU A 14 22.64 -41.97 -35.35
CA LEU A 14 22.40 -40.60 -34.91
C LEU A 14 21.22 -39.95 -35.65
N ILE A 15 21.13 -40.15 -36.97
CA ILE A 15 20.00 -39.67 -37.78
C ILE A 15 18.69 -40.33 -37.34
N LEU A 16 18.68 -41.65 -37.13
CA LEU A 16 17.50 -42.36 -36.63
C LEU A 16 17.07 -41.86 -35.25
N PHE A 17 18.03 -41.60 -34.36
CA PHE A 17 17.76 -41.04 -33.04
C PHE A 17 17.20 -39.61 -33.11
N LEU A 18 17.73 -38.77 -34.00
CA LEU A 18 17.23 -37.41 -34.21
C LEU A 18 15.84 -37.40 -34.86
N VAL A 19 15.56 -38.31 -35.80
CA VAL A 19 14.25 -38.49 -36.44
C VAL A 19 13.22 -38.98 -35.42
N GLN A 20 13.59 -39.87 -34.50
CA GLN A 20 12.70 -40.26 -33.39
C GLN A 20 12.30 -39.05 -32.53
N SER A 21 13.21 -38.10 -32.27
CA SER A 21 12.88 -36.91 -31.49
C SER A 21 11.78 -36.06 -32.13
N TYR A 22 11.70 -36.04 -33.47
CA TYR A 22 10.65 -35.34 -34.22
C TYR A 22 9.24 -35.92 -33.95
N PHE A 23 9.14 -37.20 -33.60
CA PHE A 23 7.86 -37.86 -33.29
C PHE A 23 7.49 -37.77 -31.80
N TRP A 24 8.41 -37.34 -30.93
CA TRP A 24 8.18 -37.19 -29.48
C TRP A 24 8.04 -35.74 -29.02
N VAL A 25 8.44 -34.78 -29.86
CA VAL A 25 8.09 -33.38 -29.66
C VAL A 25 6.63 -33.22 -30.08
N PRO A 26 5.72 -32.83 -29.17
CA PRO A 26 4.33 -32.55 -29.54
C PRO A 26 4.32 -31.55 -30.69
N THR A 27 3.61 -31.87 -31.77
CA THR A 27 3.48 -30.95 -32.89
C THR A 27 2.76 -29.68 -32.41
N TYR A 28 3.06 -28.53 -33.03
CA TYR A 28 2.31 -27.29 -32.78
C TYR A 28 0.80 -27.52 -32.90
N GLU A 29 0.36 -28.42 -33.78
CA GLU A 29 -1.04 -28.79 -34.00
C GLU A 29 -1.69 -29.56 -32.82
N GLU A 30 -0.90 -30.34 -32.06
CA GLU A 30 -1.38 -31.03 -30.85
C GLU A 30 -1.43 -30.09 -29.64
N GLN A 31 -0.56 -29.07 -29.61
CA GLN A 31 -0.61 -28.01 -28.60
C GLN A 31 -1.84 -27.08 -28.77
N THR A 32 -2.41 -27.03 -29.98
CA THR A 32 -3.45 -26.06 -30.38
C THR A 32 -4.84 -26.67 -30.56
N LYS A 33 -4.97 -27.99 -30.34
CA LYS A 33 -6.28 -28.61 -30.16
C LYS A 33 -6.88 -28.11 -28.84
N GLY A 34 -7.94 -27.32 -28.94
CA GLY A 34 -8.68 -26.80 -27.79
C GLY A 34 -9.08 -27.93 -26.83
N ASN A 35 -8.52 -27.92 -25.63
CA ASN A 35 -8.79 -28.90 -24.59
C ASN A 35 -10.22 -28.70 -24.05
N PRO A 36 -11.12 -29.71 -24.08
CA PRO A 36 -12.45 -29.61 -23.49
C PRO A 36 -12.44 -29.42 -21.96
N GLU A 37 -11.35 -29.74 -21.27
CA GLU A 37 -11.11 -29.35 -19.87
C GLU A 37 -10.75 -27.85 -19.72
N ARG A 38 -10.68 -27.04 -20.79
CA ARG A 38 -10.45 -25.58 -20.71
C ARG A 38 -11.50 -24.83 -19.90
N LEU A 39 -12.68 -25.39 -19.70
CA LEU A 39 -13.65 -24.79 -18.77
C LEU A 39 -13.11 -24.73 -17.32
N ASP A 40 -12.10 -25.55 -16.99
CA ASP A 40 -11.49 -25.59 -15.67
C ASP A 40 -10.26 -24.69 -15.51
N GLN A 41 -9.61 -24.24 -16.59
CA GLN A 41 -8.39 -23.42 -16.51
C GLN A 41 -8.49 -22.15 -17.34
N PHE A 42 -8.06 -21.03 -16.77
CA PHE A 42 -7.91 -19.76 -17.48
C PHE A 42 -6.43 -19.43 -17.66
N ILE A 43 -5.99 -19.29 -18.91
CA ILE A 43 -4.61 -19.11 -19.32
C ILE A 43 -4.42 -17.72 -19.91
N THR A 44 -3.61 -16.90 -19.26
CA THR A 44 -3.16 -15.60 -19.81
C THR A 44 -1.71 -15.67 -20.24
N ALA A 45 -1.32 -14.77 -21.15
CA ALA A 45 0.07 -14.48 -21.43
C ALA A 45 0.52 -13.17 -20.77
N SER A 46 1.83 -13.07 -20.53
CA SER A 46 2.51 -11.84 -20.13
C SER A 46 3.82 -11.69 -20.89
N ILE A 47 4.17 -10.45 -21.22
CA ILE A 47 5.45 -10.11 -21.85
C ILE A 47 6.66 -10.22 -20.90
N GLY A 48 6.41 -10.33 -19.59
CA GLY A 48 7.45 -10.43 -18.57
C GLY A 48 7.07 -11.40 -17.46
N ASP A 49 8.08 -12.04 -16.87
CA ASP A 49 7.92 -12.82 -15.65
C ASP A 49 7.75 -11.89 -14.43
N ALA A 50 7.15 -12.41 -13.37
CA ALA A 50 7.14 -11.72 -12.09
C ALA A 50 8.58 -11.60 -11.55
N ALA A 51 8.85 -10.59 -10.74
CA ALA A 51 10.14 -10.50 -10.04
C ALA A 51 10.04 -11.07 -8.62
N ILE A 52 8.91 -10.83 -7.95
CA ILE A 52 8.69 -11.18 -6.55
C ILE A 52 7.19 -11.25 -6.28
N LEU A 53 6.71 -12.24 -5.52
CA LEU A 53 5.30 -12.37 -5.16
C LEU A 53 5.10 -11.97 -3.70
N ASN A 54 5.28 -10.69 -3.41
CA ASN A 54 5.07 -10.11 -2.10
C ASN A 54 4.61 -8.65 -2.22
N PRO A 55 3.34 -8.33 -1.85
CA PRO A 55 2.74 -7.01 -2.08
C PRO A 55 3.53 -5.84 -1.48
N ILE A 56 4.28 -6.07 -0.39
CA ILE A 56 5.06 -5.02 0.25
C ILE A 56 6.40 -4.75 -0.46
N LEU A 57 6.84 -5.62 -1.38
CA LEU A 57 8.15 -5.56 -2.03
C LEU A 57 8.06 -5.37 -3.55
N SER A 58 6.96 -5.79 -4.19
CA SER A 58 6.78 -5.74 -5.63
C SER A 58 6.67 -4.30 -6.17
N ALA A 59 7.21 -4.10 -7.37
CA ALA A 59 7.20 -2.81 -8.07
C ALA A 59 6.97 -2.94 -9.59
N ASP A 60 6.66 -4.15 -10.07
CA ASP A 60 6.37 -4.44 -11.47
C ASP A 60 4.93 -4.97 -11.65
N SER A 61 4.43 -4.87 -12.88
CA SER A 61 3.04 -5.22 -13.21
C SER A 61 2.77 -6.73 -13.22
N ALA A 62 3.75 -7.56 -13.61
CA ALA A 62 3.58 -9.01 -13.67
C ALA A 62 3.40 -9.59 -12.25
N SER A 63 4.25 -9.17 -11.31
CA SER A 63 4.11 -9.48 -9.89
C SER A 63 2.75 -9.01 -9.36
N SER A 64 2.37 -7.75 -9.64
CA SER A 64 1.09 -7.18 -9.16
C SER A 64 -0.13 -7.95 -9.67
N GLN A 65 -0.10 -8.46 -10.90
CA GLN A 65 -1.20 -9.24 -11.49
C GLN A 65 -1.41 -10.57 -10.76
N ILE A 66 -0.33 -11.26 -10.40
CA ILE A 66 -0.40 -12.49 -9.62
C ILE A 66 -0.79 -12.21 -8.17
N GLU A 67 -0.22 -11.16 -7.58
CA GLU A 67 -0.52 -10.75 -6.21
C GLU A 67 -2.00 -10.41 -6.03
N ALA A 68 -2.64 -9.78 -7.02
CA ALA A 68 -4.08 -9.49 -7.01
C ALA A 68 -4.97 -10.75 -6.99
N MET A 69 -4.43 -11.91 -7.38
CA MET A 69 -5.14 -13.20 -7.31
C MET A 69 -4.87 -13.94 -6.00
N VAL A 70 -3.70 -13.73 -5.40
CA VAL A 70 -3.23 -14.46 -4.21
C VAL A 70 -3.57 -13.74 -2.91
N PHE A 71 -3.52 -12.41 -2.90
CA PHE A 71 -3.70 -11.58 -1.71
C PHE A 71 -4.99 -10.77 -1.79
N GLU A 72 -5.45 -10.29 -0.63
CA GLU A 72 -6.64 -9.46 -0.51
C GLU A 72 -6.32 -8.20 0.30
N GLY A 73 -6.82 -7.05 -0.14
CA GLY A 73 -6.74 -5.79 0.61
C GLY A 73 -7.91 -5.62 1.59
N LEU A 74 -7.89 -4.55 2.39
CA LEU A 74 -9.04 -4.22 3.24
C LEU A 74 -10.23 -3.72 2.42
N VAL A 75 -9.94 -2.97 1.37
CA VAL A 75 -10.90 -2.37 0.46
C VAL A 75 -10.41 -2.53 -0.98
N ASP A 76 -11.27 -2.33 -1.96
CA ASP A 76 -10.88 -2.16 -3.36
C ASP A 76 -11.86 -1.18 -4.03
N ARG A 77 -11.91 -1.19 -5.37
CA ARG A 77 -12.87 -0.41 -6.15
C ARG A 77 -13.76 -1.34 -6.97
N ASP A 78 -15.04 -0.99 -7.05
CA ASP A 78 -15.96 -1.62 -8.00
C ASP A 78 -15.76 -1.11 -9.44
N GLU A 79 -16.60 -1.60 -10.35
CA GLU A 79 -16.57 -1.24 -11.77
C GLU A 79 -16.85 0.25 -12.01
N GLU A 80 -17.52 0.93 -11.07
CA GLU A 80 -17.76 2.38 -11.09
C GLU A 80 -16.69 3.19 -10.32
N LEU A 81 -15.57 2.56 -9.97
CA LEU A 81 -14.45 3.14 -9.22
C LEU A 81 -14.81 3.61 -7.80
N ARG A 82 -15.93 3.14 -7.24
CA ARG A 82 -16.33 3.43 -5.86
C ARG A 82 -15.64 2.45 -4.92
N PHE A 83 -15.26 2.94 -3.74
CA PHE A 83 -14.70 2.07 -2.72
C PHE A 83 -15.71 1.05 -2.23
N ARG A 84 -15.32 -0.22 -2.19
CA ARG A 84 -16.09 -1.29 -1.55
C ARG A 84 -15.21 -2.09 -0.58
N GLY A 85 -15.85 -2.76 0.37
CA GLY A 85 -15.17 -3.54 1.40
C GLY A 85 -14.76 -4.93 0.94
N ARG A 86 -13.49 -5.29 1.18
CA ARG A 86 -12.91 -6.62 0.93
C ARG A 86 -12.67 -7.32 2.25
N LEU A 87 -11.44 -7.39 2.76
CA LEU A 87 -11.20 -7.93 4.10
C LEU A 87 -11.86 -7.08 5.21
N ALA A 88 -12.09 -5.79 4.98
CA ALA A 88 -12.94 -4.97 5.82
C ALA A 88 -14.39 -5.02 5.32
N GLU A 89 -15.32 -5.36 6.21
CA GLU A 89 -16.76 -5.36 5.91
C GLU A 89 -17.32 -3.94 5.82
N ARG A 90 -16.82 -3.06 6.70
CA ARG A 90 -17.19 -1.64 6.77
C ARG A 90 -16.06 -0.85 7.43
N TRP A 91 -16.12 0.47 7.30
CA TRP A 91 -15.20 1.38 7.96
C TRP A 91 -15.91 2.65 8.42
N GLU A 92 -15.30 3.32 9.40
CA GLU A 92 -15.72 4.63 9.91
C GLU A 92 -14.56 5.60 9.77
N ILE A 93 -14.85 6.84 9.34
CA ILE A 93 -13.84 7.89 9.20
C ILE A 93 -14.28 9.07 10.05
N TYR A 94 -13.41 9.48 10.96
CA TYR A 94 -13.62 10.63 11.83
C TYR A 94 -12.28 11.33 12.07
N GLU A 95 -12.27 12.39 12.86
CA GLU A 95 -11.03 13.13 13.14
C GLU A 95 -10.82 13.35 14.62
N GLU A 96 -9.58 13.16 15.07
CA GLU A 96 -9.11 13.65 16.36
C GLU A 96 -8.19 14.86 16.09
N ALA A 97 -8.75 16.05 16.20
CA ALA A 97 -8.03 17.30 16.07
C ALA A 97 -7.42 17.70 17.42
N TYR A 98 -6.26 18.35 17.38
CA TYR A 98 -5.58 18.82 18.58
C TYR A 98 -5.05 20.23 18.38
N PHE A 99 -5.07 21.07 19.43
CA PHE A 99 -4.34 22.33 19.42
C PHE A 99 -3.88 22.72 20.82
N TYR A 100 -2.74 23.38 20.91
CA TYR A 100 -2.20 23.85 22.19
C TYR A 100 -2.87 25.14 22.63
N VAL A 101 -3.13 25.25 23.94
CA VAL A 101 -3.71 26.47 24.52
C VAL A 101 -2.68 27.60 24.40
N ASN A 102 -3.05 28.67 23.69
CA ASN A 102 -2.25 29.89 23.57
C ASN A 102 -2.68 30.91 24.62
N GLU A 103 -2.08 30.83 25.82
CA GLU A 103 -2.39 31.73 26.94
C GLU A 103 -1.83 33.15 26.74
N ASP A 104 -0.97 33.37 25.75
CA ASP A 104 -0.38 34.67 25.42
C ASP A 104 -1.24 35.48 24.44
N TYR A 105 -2.31 34.90 23.88
CA TYR A 105 -3.16 35.53 22.87
C TYR A 105 -4.53 35.93 23.42
N PRO A 106 -4.94 37.20 23.33
CA PRO A 106 -6.24 37.64 23.80
C PRO A 106 -7.34 37.21 22.82
N VAL A 107 -8.22 36.32 23.27
CA VAL A 107 -9.38 35.85 22.50
C VAL A 107 -10.40 36.99 22.37
N PRO A 108 -10.93 37.28 21.16
CA PRO A 108 -11.89 38.36 20.93
C PRO A 108 -13.08 38.32 21.89
N GLY A 109 -13.32 39.44 22.59
CA GLY A 109 -14.43 39.58 23.55
C GLY A 109 -14.29 38.77 24.85
N LYS A 110 -13.20 38.02 25.04
CA LYS A 110 -12.96 37.19 26.23
C LYS A 110 -11.63 37.48 26.94
N GLY A 111 -10.66 38.10 26.26
CA GLY A 111 -9.35 38.38 26.82
C GLY A 111 -8.44 37.15 26.85
N LEU A 112 -7.46 37.14 27.75
CA LEU A 112 -6.56 35.98 27.91
C LEU A 112 -7.30 34.84 28.60
N LEU A 113 -7.35 33.68 27.94
CA LEU A 113 -7.99 32.48 28.46
C LEU A 113 -6.94 31.40 28.73
N GLY A 114 -6.93 30.91 29.97
CA GLY A 114 -6.23 29.66 30.32
C GLY A 114 -6.98 28.43 29.79
N ALA A 115 -6.41 27.25 30.05
CA ALA A 115 -6.91 25.98 29.53
C ALA A 115 -8.40 25.66 29.83
N GLU A 116 -8.81 25.72 31.09
CA GLU A 116 -10.19 25.38 31.52
C GLU A 116 -11.24 26.41 31.04
N PRO A 117 -11.00 27.74 31.18
CA PRO A 117 -11.90 28.74 30.60
C PRO A 117 -12.05 28.61 29.08
N LEU A 118 -10.97 28.29 28.36
CA LEU A 118 -11.02 28.10 26.91
C LEU A 118 -11.84 26.87 26.51
N LEU A 119 -11.65 25.75 27.21
CA LEU A 119 -12.47 24.54 26.99
C LEU A 119 -13.96 24.84 27.20
N SER A 120 -14.30 25.53 28.30
CA SER A 120 -15.68 25.93 28.62
C SER A 120 -16.28 26.86 27.56
N TYR A 121 -15.46 27.77 27.01
CA TYR A 121 -15.88 28.66 25.92
C TYR A 121 -16.17 27.89 24.63
N LEU A 122 -15.32 26.94 24.26
CA LEU A 122 -15.54 26.08 23.09
C LEU A 122 -16.78 25.21 23.25
N ASP A 123 -17.01 24.64 24.43
CA ASP A 123 -18.20 23.82 24.67
C ASP A 123 -19.48 24.65 24.63
N SER A 124 -19.44 25.88 25.14
CA SER A 124 -20.56 26.83 25.00
C SER A 124 -20.82 27.18 23.54
N ALA A 125 -19.78 27.50 22.76
CA ALA A 125 -19.89 27.80 21.33
C ALA A 125 -20.42 26.61 20.53
N ARG A 126 -20.01 25.38 20.88
CA ARG A 126 -20.54 24.13 20.32
C ARG A 126 -22.02 23.96 20.63
N ALA A 127 -22.45 24.20 21.87
CA ALA A 127 -23.85 24.09 22.27
C ALA A 127 -24.75 25.13 21.58
N SER A 128 -24.21 26.33 21.32
CA SER A 128 -24.90 27.41 20.61
C SER A 128 -24.44 27.57 19.16
N ALA A 129 -24.01 26.48 18.50
CA ALA A 129 -23.41 26.53 17.16
C ALA A 129 -24.31 27.22 16.12
N HIS A 130 -25.64 27.05 16.25
CA HIS A 130 -26.65 27.63 15.37
C HIS A 130 -26.67 29.17 15.36
N ASP A 131 -26.13 29.82 16.39
CA ASP A 131 -26.04 31.29 16.49
C ASP A 131 -24.88 31.86 15.65
N TYR A 132 -23.96 31.00 15.18
CA TYR A 132 -22.82 31.41 14.36
C TYR A 132 -23.14 31.31 12.86
N PRO A 133 -22.52 32.15 12.01
CA PRO A 133 -22.61 32.00 10.56
C PRO A 133 -21.78 30.82 10.05
N SER A 134 -22.13 30.29 8.87
CA SER A 134 -21.23 29.43 8.10
C SER A 134 -20.00 30.23 7.65
N PRO A 135 -18.78 29.65 7.63
CA PRO A 135 -18.49 28.22 7.81
C PRO A 135 -18.28 27.78 9.28
N LEU A 136 -18.17 28.69 10.24
CA LEU A 136 -17.88 28.35 11.65
C LEU A 136 -18.95 27.43 12.27
N ARG A 137 -20.24 27.72 12.02
CA ARG A 137 -21.35 26.87 12.49
C ARG A 137 -21.18 25.40 12.09
N GLU A 138 -20.83 25.14 10.84
CA GLU A 138 -20.67 23.78 10.32
C GLU A 138 -19.55 23.03 11.04
N SER A 139 -18.40 23.68 11.26
CA SER A 139 -17.30 23.08 12.02
C SER A 139 -17.67 22.84 13.49
N LEU A 140 -18.41 23.75 14.14
CA LEU A 140 -18.87 23.57 15.53
C LEU A 140 -19.86 22.42 15.68
N GLU A 141 -20.82 22.28 14.75
CA GLU A 141 -21.80 21.18 14.73
C GLU A 141 -21.17 19.79 14.50
N MET A 142 -19.96 19.75 13.92
CA MET A 142 -19.16 18.54 13.76
C MET A 142 -18.50 18.07 15.05
N ILE A 143 -18.35 18.91 16.08
CA ILE A 143 -17.68 18.53 17.32
C ILE A 143 -18.55 17.56 18.13
N VAL A 144 -18.02 16.35 18.35
CA VAL A 144 -18.63 15.31 19.19
C VAL A 144 -18.17 15.44 20.64
N ASN A 145 -16.87 15.63 20.84
CA ASN A 145 -16.26 15.63 22.16
C ASN A 145 -15.13 16.66 22.25
N LEU A 146 -15.00 17.27 23.42
CA LEU A 146 -13.93 18.18 23.79
C LEU A 146 -13.28 17.65 25.07
N GLU A 147 -11.96 17.51 25.05
CA GLU A 147 -11.20 16.96 26.18
C GLU A 147 -9.95 17.81 26.40
N LEU A 148 -9.71 18.21 27.64
CA LEU A 148 -8.49 18.90 28.02
C LEU A 148 -7.41 17.89 28.40
N LEU A 149 -6.29 17.92 27.71
CA LEU A 149 -5.10 17.15 28.01
C LEU A 149 -4.12 18.01 28.81
N PRO A 150 -3.62 17.53 29.97
CA PRO A 150 -2.75 18.31 30.83
C PRO A 150 -1.39 18.58 30.16
N PRO A 151 -0.65 19.61 30.62
CA PRO A 151 0.72 19.86 30.20
C PRO A 151 1.59 18.62 30.35
N LYS A 152 2.54 18.43 29.42
CA LYS A 152 3.41 17.24 29.41
C LYS A 152 4.84 17.60 29.07
N SER A 153 5.75 17.16 29.93
CA SER A 153 7.19 17.24 29.67
C SER A 153 7.72 15.94 29.07
N PHE A 154 8.54 16.03 28.03
CA PHE A 154 9.19 14.88 27.41
C PHE A 154 10.52 15.26 26.76
N LYS A 155 11.38 14.26 26.54
CA LYS A 155 12.62 14.41 25.79
C LYS A 155 12.41 13.86 24.39
N THR A 156 12.92 14.56 23.37
CA THR A 156 12.87 14.11 21.99
C THR A 156 14.16 14.48 21.26
N LYS A 157 14.36 13.91 20.08
CA LYS A 157 15.50 14.23 19.21
C LYS A 157 14.99 14.87 17.92
N ALA A 158 15.73 15.84 17.41
CA ALA A 158 15.44 16.48 16.13
C ALA A 158 16.71 16.58 15.28
N ASN A 159 16.53 16.37 13.98
CA ASN A 159 17.60 16.60 13.01
C ASN A 159 17.62 18.06 12.60
N VAL A 160 18.75 18.72 12.82
CA VAL A 160 18.98 20.11 12.46
C VAL A 160 20.03 20.18 11.35
N GLY A 161 19.65 20.76 10.20
CA GLY A 161 20.46 20.86 8.98
C GLY A 161 19.59 21.03 7.74
N ASP A 162 20.18 21.41 6.60
CA ASP A 162 19.45 21.50 5.33
C ASP A 162 19.02 20.09 4.86
N ARG A 163 17.77 19.95 4.38
CA ARG A 163 17.24 18.66 3.88
C ARG A 163 17.92 18.24 2.57
N SER A 164 18.53 19.18 1.85
CA SER A 164 19.23 18.95 0.57
C SER A 164 20.58 18.22 0.74
N GLU A 165 21.24 18.37 1.90
CA GLU A 165 22.57 17.81 2.17
C GLU A 165 22.52 16.80 3.35
N ARG A 166 22.26 15.52 3.05
CA ARG A 166 22.23 14.41 4.05
C ARG A 166 23.48 14.36 4.96
N THR A 167 24.63 14.86 4.49
CA THR A 167 25.92 14.86 5.19
C THR A 167 26.06 15.90 6.31
N ARG A 168 25.12 16.86 6.46
CA ARG A 168 25.18 17.93 7.47
C ARG A 168 24.05 17.91 8.51
N GLN A 169 23.30 16.82 8.62
CA GLN A 169 22.28 16.70 9.67
C GLN A 169 22.92 16.34 11.01
N LYS A 170 22.80 17.22 12.00
CA LYS A 170 23.15 16.92 13.40
C LYS A 170 21.87 16.56 14.16
N GLU A 171 21.88 15.39 14.81
CA GLU A 171 20.83 14.99 15.73
C GLU A 171 21.03 15.72 17.07
N ILE A 172 20.05 16.49 17.51
CA ILE A 172 20.11 17.27 18.75
C ILE A 172 18.99 16.81 19.68
N SER A 173 19.35 16.61 20.95
CA SER A 173 18.40 16.29 22.01
C SER A 173 17.72 17.55 22.52
N LEU A 174 16.40 17.46 22.71
CA LEU A 174 15.54 18.55 23.12
C LEU A 174 14.72 18.13 24.34
N VAL A 175 14.52 19.07 25.26
CA VAL A 175 13.57 18.95 26.36
C VAL A 175 12.37 19.81 26.01
N VAL A 176 11.20 19.20 26.00
CA VAL A 176 9.94 19.85 25.60
C VAL A 176 9.04 19.89 26.82
N ASN A 177 8.58 21.07 27.20
CA ASN A 177 7.59 21.30 28.26
C ASN A 177 6.30 21.78 27.58
N ALA A 178 5.57 20.86 26.96
CA ALA A 178 4.39 21.20 26.18
C ALA A 178 3.27 21.72 27.09
N PRO A 179 2.60 22.82 26.74
CA PRO A 179 1.47 23.35 27.51
C PRO A 179 0.26 22.43 27.37
N ALA A 180 -0.82 22.78 28.07
CA ALA A 180 -2.08 22.06 27.96
C ALA A 180 -2.59 22.05 26.50
N LYS A 181 -3.25 20.96 26.12
CA LYS A 181 -3.70 20.73 24.75
C LYS A 181 -5.18 20.37 24.75
N ILE A 182 -5.97 20.96 23.88
CA ILE A 182 -7.37 20.59 23.69
C ILE A 182 -7.44 19.54 22.59
N LYS A 183 -8.06 18.40 22.92
CA LYS A 183 -8.43 17.36 21.97
C LYS A 183 -9.89 17.56 21.57
N ILE A 184 -10.13 17.54 20.26
CA ILE A 184 -11.44 17.72 19.65
C ILE A 184 -11.72 16.49 18.81
N THR A 185 -12.83 15.81 19.08
CA THR A 185 -13.28 14.69 18.24
C THR A 185 -14.37 15.20 17.31
N LEU A 186 -14.14 15.13 16.00
CA LEU A 186 -15.10 15.54 14.98
C LEU A 186 -15.81 14.32 14.39
N LYS A 187 -17.07 14.48 13.99
CA LYS A 187 -17.89 13.43 13.35
C LYS A 187 -17.30 12.97 12.01
N LYS A 188 -16.62 13.86 11.30
CA LYS A 188 -15.97 13.65 10.00
C LYS A 188 -14.73 14.52 9.91
N VAL A 189 -13.86 14.23 8.94
CA VAL A 189 -12.69 15.06 8.66
C VAL A 189 -13.15 16.40 8.09
N ASP A 190 -12.69 17.49 8.70
CA ASP A 190 -12.93 18.86 8.25
C ASP A 190 -11.58 19.54 7.99
N GLN A 191 -11.22 19.66 6.71
CA GLN A 191 -9.93 20.21 6.29
C GLN A 191 -9.75 21.69 6.66
N ASP A 192 -10.87 22.40 6.83
CA ASP A 192 -10.90 23.84 7.09
C ASP A 192 -11.20 24.13 8.57
N PHE A 193 -11.27 23.09 9.42
CA PHE A 193 -11.70 23.19 10.80
C PHE A 193 -10.97 24.29 11.59
N PHE A 194 -9.62 24.27 11.59
CA PHE A 194 -8.85 25.26 12.33
C PHE A 194 -8.92 26.64 11.69
N GLN A 195 -9.06 26.73 10.36
CA GLN A 195 -9.28 28.00 9.68
C GLN A 195 -10.61 28.63 10.11
N ASN A 196 -11.67 27.84 10.20
CA ASN A 196 -12.99 28.29 10.65
C ASN A 196 -12.96 28.66 12.14
N LEU A 197 -12.26 27.88 12.97
CA LEU A 197 -12.14 28.14 14.40
C LEU A 197 -11.43 29.47 14.72
N THR A 198 -10.63 30.03 13.79
CA THR A 198 -10.07 31.38 13.94
C THR A 198 -11.13 32.47 13.98
N LEU A 199 -12.31 32.25 13.41
CA LEU A 199 -13.44 33.19 13.48
C LEU A 199 -13.97 33.34 14.92
N LEU A 200 -13.74 32.31 15.76
CA LEU A 200 -14.12 32.30 17.17
C LEU A 200 -12.95 32.74 18.09
N LEU A 201 -11.74 32.24 17.80
CA LEU A 201 -10.57 32.41 18.67
C LEU A 201 -9.69 33.62 18.31
N GLY A 202 -9.87 34.19 17.11
CA GLY A 202 -9.03 35.25 16.53
C GLY A 202 -8.18 34.73 15.38
N ALA A 203 -8.00 35.57 14.35
CA ALA A 203 -7.29 35.23 13.10
C ALA A 203 -5.87 34.70 13.33
N ASP A 204 -5.18 35.23 14.34
CA ASP A 204 -3.79 34.91 14.62
C ASP A 204 -3.59 33.94 15.79
N TYR A 205 -4.68 33.36 16.33
CA TYR A 205 -4.61 32.50 17.51
C TYR A 205 -3.60 31.36 17.35
N PHE A 206 -3.65 30.65 16.22
CA PHE A 206 -2.75 29.55 15.91
C PHE A 206 -1.40 30.01 15.34
N SER A 207 -1.37 31.05 14.50
CA SER A 207 -0.14 31.54 13.87
C SER A 207 0.83 32.17 14.88
N SER A 208 0.29 32.75 15.95
CA SER A 208 1.04 33.39 17.03
C SER A 208 1.52 32.44 18.14
N PHE A 209 1.14 31.16 18.10
CA PHE A 209 1.51 30.20 19.15
C PHE A 209 3.04 30.10 19.32
N PRO A 210 3.59 30.41 20.51
CA PRO A 210 5.02 30.56 20.70
C PRO A 210 5.70 29.22 21.03
N SER A 211 5.71 28.27 20.08
CA SER A 211 6.28 26.91 20.25
C SER A 211 7.69 26.90 20.85
N TRP A 212 8.52 27.91 20.52
CA TRP A 212 9.91 28.03 20.98
C TRP A 212 10.03 28.25 22.50
N LYS A 213 9.04 28.83 23.18
CA LYS A 213 9.04 29.01 24.64
C LYS A 213 9.06 27.66 25.38
N PHE A 214 8.53 26.62 24.74
CA PHE A 214 8.30 25.31 25.32
C PHE A 214 9.38 24.28 24.95
N VAL A 215 10.38 24.66 24.15
CA VAL A 215 11.41 23.76 23.65
C VAL A 215 12.80 24.28 24.04
N GLN A 216 13.54 23.46 24.77
CA GLN A 216 14.92 23.75 25.17
C GLN A 216 15.86 22.77 24.48
N SER A 217 16.91 23.29 23.83
CA SER A 217 17.94 22.46 23.21
C SER A 217 19.11 22.21 24.17
N VAL A 218 19.59 20.96 24.22
CA VAL A 218 20.75 20.60 25.04
C VAL A 218 22.05 21.16 24.45
N ALA A 219 22.08 21.39 23.13
CA ALA A 219 23.17 22.07 22.43
C ALA A 219 22.72 23.45 21.92
N PRO A 220 23.62 24.44 21.76
CA PRO A 220 23.27 25.75 21.25
C PRO A 220 22.70 25.67 19.83
N LEU A 221 21.55 26.31 19.62
CA LEU A 221 20.93 26.50 18.30
C LEU A 221 20.81 27.99 18.04
N THR A 222 20.87 28.39 16.77
CA THR A 222 20.47 29.76 16.39
C THR A 222 18.97 29.93 16.60
N ASP A 223 18.52 31.13 16.94
CA ASP A 223 17.11 31.42 17.24
C ASP A 223 16.17 30.97 16.11
N GLY A 224 16.55 31.24 14.85
CA GLY A 224 15.78 30.80 13.68
C GLY A 224 15.70 29.27 13.53
N ALA A 225 16.76 28.54 13.87
CA ALA A 225 16.76 27.08 13.85
C ALA A 225 15.89 26.51 14.98
N LEU A 226 15.97 27.10 16.19
CA LEU A 226 15.14 26.71 17.32
C LEU A 226 13.65 26.91 17.02
N VAL A 227 13.25 28.06 16.47
CA VAL A 227 11.84 28.33 16.10
C VAL A 227 11.33 27.30 15.09
N LYS A 228 12.11 26.99 14.05
CA LYS A 228 11.72 26.02 13.01
C LYS A 228 11.55 24.61 13.60
N VAL A 229 12.50 24.18 14.43
CA VAL A 229 12.47 22.87 15.10
C VAL A 229 11.31 22.82 16.09
N ALA A 230 11.13 23.86 16.92
CA ALA A 230 10.05 23.93 17.89
C ALA A 230 8.67 23.85 17.22
N ARG A 231 8.44 24.56 16.10
CA ARG A 231 7.18 24.46 15.33
C ARG A 231 6.93 23.07 14.76
N SER A 232 7.97 22.31 14.42
CA SER A 232 7.82 20.93 13.93
C SER A 232 7.46 19.93 15.03
N ILE A 233 7.85 20.20 16.28
CA ILE A 233 7.62 19.33 17.44
C ILE A 233 6.31 19.69 18.15
N LEU A 234 6.04 20.98 18.29
CA LEU A 234 4.83 21.55 18.86
C LEU A 234 4.14 22.42 17.80
N PRO A 235 3.55 21.80 16.76
CA PRO A 235 2.72 22.54 15.83
C PRO A 235 1.55 23.17 16.60
N PRO A 236 1.07 24.35 16.21
CA PRO A 236 -0.04 25.02 16.89
C PRO A 236 -1.30 24.16 16.93
N PHE A 237 -1.53 23.39 15.87
CA PHE A 237 -2.60 22.42 15.76
C PHE A 237 -2.18 21.19 14.94
N GLU A 238 -2.93 20.10 15.09
CA GLU A 238 -2.76 18.84 14.38
C GLU A 238 -4.13 18.37 13.87
N HIS A 239 -4.23 18.06 12.57
CA HIS A 239 -5.29 17.23 12.03
C HIS A 239 -4.85 15.76 12.11
N ASN A 240 -5.51 14.94 12.92
CA ASN A 240 -5.26 13.49 12.93
C ASN A 240 -6.54 12.73 12.52
N PRO A 241 -6.79 12.59 11.19
CA PRO A 241 -7.83 11.69 10.70
C PRO A 241 -7.66 10.28 11.23
N VAL A 242 -8.79 9.62 11.49
CA VAL A 242 -8.85 8.25 11.97
C VAL A 242 -9.74 7.44 11.04
N ILE A 243 -9.27 6.25 10.66
CA ILE A 243 -10.07 5.23 10.00
C ILE A 243 -10.16 4.02 10.93
N ILE A 244 -11.37 3.60 11.25
CA ILE A 244 -11.63 2.32 11.93
C ILE A 244 -12.10 1.33 10.88
N PHE A 245 -11.37 0.23 10.70
CA PHE A 245 -11.77 -0.89 9.88
C PHE A 245 -12.37 -2.00 10.74
N TYR A 246 -13.55 -2.46 10.35
CA TYR A 246 -14.21 -3.64 10.94
C TYR A 246 -14.02 -4.80 9.96
N LEU A 247 -13.24 -5.80 10.39
CA LEU A 247 -12.78 -6.90 9.55
C LEU A 247 -13.81 -8.02 9.48
N ARG A 248 -13.87 -8.68 8.32
CA ARG A 248 -14.69 -9.88 8.13
C ARG A 248 -14.22 -11.01 9.02
N LYS A 249 -15.17 -11.70 9.64
CA LYS A 249 -14.91 -12.90 10.45
C LYS A 249 -14.89 -14.13 9.56
N GLY A 250 -14.10 -15.13 9.95
CA GLY A 250 -14.03 -16.43 9.27
C GLY A 250 -13.19 -16.46 8.00
N VAL A 251 -12.57 -15.36 7.60
CA VAL A 251 -11.57 -15.35 6.53
C VAL A 251 -10.34 -16.14 6.97
N LYS A 252 -9.79 -16.94 6.05
CA LYS A 252 -8.59 -17.75 6.27
C LYS A 252 -7.55 -17.43 5.21
N PHE A 253 -6.29 -17.54 5.59
CA PHE A 253 -5.19 -17.70 4.66
C PHE A 253 -5.26 -19.07 3.97
N HIS A 254 -4.54 -19.22 2.86
CA HIS A 254 -4.55 -20.46 2.06
C HIS A 254 -4.02 -21.69 2.81
N ASP A 255 -3.27 -21.50 3.88
CA ASP A 255 -2.80 -22.55 4.79
C ASP A 255 -3.79 -22.88 5.92
N GLY A 256 -4.95 -22.22 5.94
CA GLY A 256 -6.01 -22.40 6.93
C GLY A 256 -5.89 -21.50 8.17
N HIS A 257 -4.82 -20.72 8.33
CA HIS A 257 -4.68 -19.80 9.46
C HIS A 257 -5.75 -18.69 9.39
N PRO A 258 -6.42 -18.32 10.49
CA PRO A 258 -7.42 -17.26 10.48
C PRO A 258 -6.79 -15.89 10.23
N PHE A 259 -7.40 -15.09 9.35
CA PHE A 259 -7.04 -13.68 9.17
C PHE A 259 -7.56 -12.82 10.33
N THR A 260 -6.71 -11.93 10.86
CA THR A 260 -7.06 -11.04 11.98
C THR A 260 -6.49 -9.62 11.82
N ALA A 261 -6.90 -8.73 12.72
CA ALA A 261 -6.37 -7.37 12.87
C ALA A 261 -4.84 -7.32 13.08
N ARG A 262 -4.23 -8.42 13.57
CA ARG A 262 -2.78 -8.46 13.78
C ARG A 262 -2.02 -8.53 12.45
N ASP A 263 -2.54 -9.22 11.45
CA ASP A 263 -1.95 -9.30 10.11
C ASP A 263 -1.93 -7.92 9.42
N VAL A 264 -2.97 -7.12 9.65
CA VAL A 264 -3.06 -5.73 9.15
C VAL A 264 -1.97 -4.86 9.80
N LYS A 265 -1.85 -4.93 11.13
CA LYS A 265 -0.84 -4.19 11.87
C LYS A 265 0.57 -4.64 11.49
N PHE A 266 0.78 -5.94 11.35
CA PHE A 266 2.05 -6.52 10.92
C PHE A 266 2.43 -6.05 9.52
N THR A 267 1.49 -6.08 8.56
CA THR A 267 1.72 -5.60 7.19
C THR A 267 2.20 -4.14 7.18
N PHE A 268 1.53 -3.26 7.94
CA PHE A 268 1.96 -1.88 8.10
C PHE A 268 3.39 -1.76 8.69
N GLN A 269 3.69 -2.52 9.75
CA GLN A 269 5.01 -2.50 10.37
C GLN A 269 6.10 -3.02 9.43
N ALA A 270 5.79 -4.06 8.65
CA ALA A 270 6.71 -4.65 7.69
C ALA A 270 7.04 -3.69 6.55
N ILE A 271 6.08 -2.88 6.07
CA ILE A 271 6.33 -1.83 5.08
C ILE A 271 7.29 -0.77 5.63
N LEU A 272 7.09 -0.34 6.87
CA LEU A 272 7.89 0.72 7.49
C LEU A 272 9.25 0.25 8.03
N ASP A 273 9.51 -1.06 8.12
CA ASP A 273 10.82 -1.57 8.49
C ASP A 273 11.84 -1.21 7.39
N PRO A 274 12.85 -0.36 7.68
CA PRO A 274 13.82 0.07 6.68
C PRO A 274 14.65 -1.10 6.12
N ARG A 275 14.73 -2.24 6.82
CA ARG A 275 15.43 -3.45 6.35
C ARG A 275 14.72 -4.12 5.18
N ASN A 276 13.42 -3.88 5.03
CA ASN A 276 12.62 -4.44 3.94
C ASN A 276 12.69 -3.60 2.66
N LEU A 277 13.11 -2.33 2.75
CA LEU A 277 13.26 -1.43 1.60
C LEU A 277 12.00 -1.38 0.71
N SER A 278 10.83 -1.38 1.34
CA SER A 278 9.56 -1.41 0.62
C SER A 278 9.41 -0.18 -0.29
N PRO A 279 9.00 -0.34 -1.57
CA PRO A 279 8.65 0.79 -2.43
C PRO A 279 7.39 1.54 -1.95
N ARG A 280 6.62 0.97 -1.01
CA ARG A 280 5.35 1.49 -0.49
C ARG A 280 5.50 2.41 0.72
N ILE A 281 6.73 2.65 1.20
CA ILE A 281 6.99 3.46 2.41
C ILE A 281 6.30 4.84 2.32
N SER A 282 6.31 5.49 1.16
CA SER A 282 5.68 6.80 0.97
C SER A 282 4.17 6.80 1.20
N ASP A 283 3.49 5.71 0.87
CA ASP A 283 2.04 5.60 0.95
C ASP A 283 1.57 5.42 2.40
N TYR A 284 2.43 4.82 3.23
CA TYR A 284 2.16 4.53 4.64
C TYR A 284 2.85 5.49 5.61
N GLU A 285 3.82 6.31 5.17
CA GLU A 285 4.43 7.35 6.01
C GLU A 285 3.41 8.28 6.68
N PRO A 286 2.32 8.71 6.03
CA PRO A 286 1.30 9.55 6.67
C PRO A 286 0.60 8.90 7.86
N VAL A 287 0.64 7.57 7.99
CA VAL A 287 0.05 6.84 9.13
C VAL A 287 0.90 7.09 10.38
N LYS A 288 0.26 7.57 11.44
CA LYS A 288 0.85 7.82 12.76
C LYS A 288 0.98 6.53 13.55
N LYS A 289 -0.07 5.70 13.56
CA LYS A 289 -0.09 4.40 14.22
C LYS A 289 -1.24 3.52 13.71
N VAL A 290 -1.07 2.22 13.88
CA VAL A 290 -2.09 1.19 13.69
C VAL A 290 -2.26 0.43 15.00
N GLU A 291 -3.49 0.44 15.52
CA GLU A 291 -3.86 -0.16 16.79
C GLU A 291 -4.83 -1.31 16.55
N VAL A 292 -4.54 -2.46 17.18
CA VAL A 292 -5.46 -3.59 17.23
C VAL A 292 -6.34 -3.38 18.46
N ILE A 293 -7.61 -3.06 18.24
CA ILE A 293 -8.59 -2.86 19.32
C ILE A 293 -9.08 -4.22 19.81
N ASP A 294 -9.39 -5.10 18.86
CA ASP A 294 -9.76 -6.51 19.08
C ASP A 294 -9.38 -7.32 17.81
N PRO A 295 -9.54 -8.66 17.78
CA PRO A 295 -9.14 -9.47 16.63
C PRO A 295 -9.73 -9.06 15.27
N TYR A 296 -10.83 -8.31 15.23
CA TYR A 296 -11.53 -7.90 14.02
C TYR A 296 -11.76 -6.39 13.91
N THR A 297 -11.06 -5.58 14.73
CA THR A 297 -11.16 -4.12 14.67
C THR A 297 -9.77 -3.49 14.67
N VAL A 298 -9.48 -2.71 13.63
CA VAL A 298 -8.21 -1.99 13.46
C VAL A 298 -8.48 -0.50 13.43
N LYS A 299 -7.78 0.26 14.29
CA LYS A 299 -7.80 1.73 14.28
C LYS A 299 -6.52 2.26 13.67
N VAL A 300 -6.65 3.02 12.59
CA VAL A 300 -5.56 3.69 11.89
C VAL A 300 -5.64 5.18 12.15
N THR A 301 -4.62 5.77 12.76
CA THR A 301 -4.54 7.22 12.98
C THR A 301 -3.50 7.82 12.05
N TYR A 302 -3.83 8.93 11.38
CA TYR A 302 -2.94 9.65 10.48
C TYR A 302 -2.26 10.84 11.18
N LYS A 303 -1.10 11.26 10.67
CA LYS A 303 -0.33 12.42 11.16
C LYS A 303 -0.86 13.75 10.60
N ARG A 304 -1.64 13.68 9.53
CA ARG A 304 -2.11 14.80 8.71
C ARG A 304 -3.21 14.33 7.76
N LEU A 305 -3.91 15.27 7.14
CA LEU A 305 -4.83 15.02 6.04
C LEU A 305 -4.09 14.31 4.90
N TYR A 306 -4.67 13.21 4.41
CA TYR A 306 -4.07 12.41 3.34
C TYR A 306 -5.19 11.82 2.47
N SER A 307 -5.42 12.44 1.31
CA SER A 307 -6.52 12.07 0.41
C SER A 307 -6.51 10.59 -0.02
N PRO A 308 -5.36 9.98 -0.36
CA PRO A 308 -5.32 8.55 -0.72
C PRO A 308 -5.54 7.57 0.43
N ALA A 309 -5.74 8.05 1.68
CA ALA A 309 -5.72 7.23 2.90
C ALA A 309 -6.49 5.92 2.80
N LEU A 310 -7.74 5.94 2.34
CA LEU A 310 -8.55 4.74 2.22
C LEU A 310 -8.03 3.78 1.14
N GLY A 311 -7.66 4.32 -0.03
CA GLY A 311 -7.19 3.52 -1.16
C GLY A 311 -5.84 2.85 -0.95
N THR A 312 -4.98 3.40 -0.08
CA THR A 312 -3.71 2.78 0.30
C THR A 312 -3.90 1.38 0.90
N TRP A 313 -5.03 1.15 1.59
CA TRP A 313 -5.37 -0.14 2.21
C TRP A 313 -5.96 -1.17 1.23
N ALA A 314 -5.96 -0.89 -0.07
CA ALA A 314 -6.29 -1.87 -1.11
C ALA A 314 -5.14 -2.83 -1.44
N MET A 315 -3.96 -2.57 -0.91
CA MET A 315 -2.82 -3.46 -1.03
C MET A 315 -3.05 -4.78 -0.28
N GLY A 316 -2.57 -5.89 -0.84
CA GLY A 316 -2.67 -7.21 -0.23
C GLY A 316 -2.06 -7.31 1.17
N ILE A 317 -2.82 -7.87 2.11
CA ILE A 317 -2.35 -8.15 3.48
C ILE A 317 -1.49 -9.41 3.50
N ILE A 318 -0.36 -9.34 4.22
CA ILE A 318 0.59 -10.46 4.38
C ILE A 318 0.42 -11.17 5.74
N PRO A 319 0.62 -12.49 5.81
CA PRO A 319 0.41 -13.28 7.02
C PRO A 319 1.49 -13.02 8.08
N GLU A 320 1.10 -12.55 9.27
CA GLU A 320 2.04 -12.34 10.38
C GLU A 320 2.71 -13.65 10.79
N HIS A 321 1.96 -14.75 10.86
CA HIS A 321 2.45 -16.02 11.37
C HIS A 321 3.55 -16.67 10.53
N LEU A 322 3.72 -16.27 9.26
CA LEU A 322 4.78 -16.78 8.38
C LEU A 322 5.96 -15.81 8.23
N LEU A 323 5.77 -14.53 8.58
CA LEU A 323 6.72 -13.46 8.25
C LEU A 323 7.14 -12.62 9.47
N ASN A 324 6.65 -12.95 10.66
CA ASN A 324 7.12 -12.33 11.90
C ASN A 324 8.60 -12.67 12.17
N LYS A 325 9.17 -12.04 13.20
CA LYS A 325 10.60 -12.15 13.51
C LYS A 325 11.01 -13.60 13.81
N GLU A 326 10.16 -14.35 14.49
CA GLU A 326 10.38 -15.74 14.87
C GLU A 326 10.39 -16.65 13.63
N ALA A 327 9.39 -16.56 12.77
CA ALA A 327 9.29 -17.33 11.54
C ALA A 327 10.46 -17.05 10.58
N LEU A 328 10.84 -15.78 10.41
CA LEU A 328 12.00 -15.41 9.60
C LEU A 328 13.32 -15.92 10.19
N ARG A 329 13.45 -15.92 11.52
CA ARG A 329 14.63 -16.46 12.21
C ARG A 329 14.72 -17.98 12.02
N GLU A 330 13.61 -18.70 12.16
CA GLU A 330 13.55 -20.14 11.93
C GLU A 330 13.93 -20.48 10.48
N GLU A 331 13.37 -19.77 9.49
CA GLU A 331 13.73 -19.96 8.08
C GLU A 331 15.22 -19.67 7.83
N ALA A 332 15.77 -18.62 8.43
CA ALA A 332 17.18 -18.28 8.30
C ALA A 332 18.09 -19.41 8.80
N LEU A 333 17.78 -19.96 9.99
CA LEU A 333 18.52 -21.06 10.58
C LEU A 333 18.44 -22.34 9.74
N GLU A 334 17.24 -22.68 9.26
CA GLU A 334 17.00 -23.82 8.36
C GLU A 334 17.87 -23.73 7.10
N ARG A 335 18.06 -22.51 6.57
CA ARG A 335 18.82 -22.24 5.35
C ARG A 335 20.32 -21.97 5.58
N GLY A 336 20.79 -22.01 6.82
CA GLY A 336 22.18 -21.71 7.18
C GLY A 336 22.58 -20.25 6.94
N ILE A 337 21.62 -19.32 6.97
CA ILE A 337 21.84 -17.89 6.81
C ILE A 337 21.82 -17.22 8.19
N ASP A 338 22.68 -16.23 8.40
CA ASP A 338 22.70 -15.41 9.61
C ASP A 338 21.34 -14.72 9.83
N PRO A 339 20.59 -15.04 10.92
CA PRO A 339 19.28 -14.47 11.18
C PRO A 339 19.26 -12.94 11.29
N GLU A 340 20.38 -12.32 11.66
CA GLU A 340 20.46 -10.85 11.77
C GLU A 340 20.51 -10.16 10.39
N LYS A 341 20.93 -10.89 9.35
CA LYS A 341 20.96 -10.41 7.96
C LYS A 341 19.76 -10.88 7.14
N PHE A 342 18.98 -11.81 7.67
CA PHE A 342 17.80 -12.35 7.03
C PHE A 342 16.59 -11.44 7.26
N THR A 343 15.84 -11.17 6.20
CA THR A 343 14.68 -10.26 6.21
C THR A 343 13.61 -10.82 5.30
N ILE A 344 12.42 -10.20 5.27
CA ILE A 344 11.33 -10.61 4.38
C ILE A 344 11.79 -10.69 2.92
N ARG A 345 12.74 -9.84 2.50
CA ARG A 345 13.31 -9.84 1.13
C ARG A 345 14.00 -11.16 0.75
N HIS A 346 14.48 -11.91 1.72
CA HIS A 346 15.20 -13.16 1.51
C HIS A 346 14.28 -14.39 1.65
N SER A 347 13.08 -14.23 2.22
CA SER A 347 12.18 -15.33 2.53
C SER A 347 11.74 -16.11 1.28
N ARG A 348 11.61 -17.43 1.41
CA ARG A 348 10.99 -18.32 0.41
C ARG A 348 9.56 -17.93 0.07
N PHE A 349 8.88 -17.23 0.98
CA PHE A 349 7.54 -16.67 0.78
C PHE A 349 7.43 -15.89 -0.54
N ASN A 350 8.49 -15.17 -0.91
CA ASN A 350 8.57 -14.34 -2.11
C ASN A 350 8.44 -15.11 -3.44
N ARG A 351 8.61 -16.44 -3.42
CA ARG A 351 8.38 -17.33 -4.56
C ARG A 351 7.36 -18.44 -4.28
N ASN A 352 6.82 -18.49 -3.07
CA ASN A 352 5.77 -19.41 -2.66
C ASN A 352 4.85 -18.69 -1.67
N PRO A 353 4.06 -17.71 -2.15
CA PRO A 353 3.25 -16.87 -1.29
C PRO A 353 2.04 -17.62 -0.73
N VAL A 354 1.69 -17.27 0.49
CA VAL A 354 0.40 -17.64 1.12
C VAL A 354 -0.36 -16.35 1.36
N GLY A 355 -1.54 -16.23 0.76
CA GLY A 355 -2.42 -15.10 0.95
C GLY A 355 -3.81 -15.54 1.40
N CYS A 356 -4.79 -14.66 1.25
CA CYS A 356 -6.20 -14.92 1.56
C CYS A 356 -7.12 -14.55 0.38
N GLY A 357 -6.53 -14.37 -0.81
CA GLY A 357 -7.22 -14.09 -2.05
C GLY A 357 -7.84 -15.34 -2.69
N PRO A 358 -8.49 -15.18 -3.86
CA PRO A 358 -9.26 -16.23 -4.53
C PRO A 358 -8.44 -17.41 -5.06
N PHE A 359 -7.13 -17.25 -5.28
CA PHE A 359 -6.27 -18.30 -5.82
C PHE A 359 -5.07 -18.60 -4.92
N VAL A 360 -4.82 -19.88 -4.71
CA VAL A 360 -3.67 -20.42 -4.00
C VAL A 360 -2.52 -20.62 -4.98
N PHE A 361 -1.33 -20.17 -4.60
CA PHE A 361 -0.12 -20.44 -5.36
C PHE A 361 0.18 -21.95 -5.45
N LYS A 362 0.65 -22.41 -6.63
CA LYS A 362 1.06 -23.80 -6.82
C LYS A 362 2.50 -23.93 -7.25
N GLU A 363 2.85 -23.33 -8.37
CA GLU A 363 4.17 -23.47 -8.96
C GLU A 363 4.57 -22.18 -9.67
N TRP A 364 5.85 -21.87 -9.60
CA TRP A 364 6.47 -20.85 -10.43
C TRP A 364 7.73 -21.40 -11.07
N LYS A 365 7.64 -21.62 -12.38
CA LYS A 365 8.76 -21.98 -13.22
C LYS A 365 9.25 -20.75 -13.96
N SER A 366 10.41 -20.22 -13.53
CA SER A 366 10.98 -18.97 -14.06
C SER A 366 11.01 -18.96 -15.58
N ASP A 367 10.66 -17.81 -16.16
CA ASP A 367 10.63 -17.56 -17.60
C ASP A 367 9.69 -18.49 -18.40
N GLN A 368 8.83 -19.26 -17.73
CA GLN A 368 7.88 -20.16 -18.37
C GLN A 368 6.45 -19.90 -17.92
N TYR A 369 6.13 -20.12 -16.65
CA TYR A 369 4.77 -19.92 -16.14
C TYR A 369 4.69 -19.81 -14.62
N ILE A 370 3.57 -19.23 -14.16
CA ILE A 370 3.07 -19.31 -12.79
C ILE A 370 1.70 -20.00 -12.81
N LEU A 371 1.54 -21.02 -11.98
CA LEU A 371 0.29 -21.77 -11.82
C LEU A 371 -0.34 -21.42 -10.47
N LEU A 372 -1.62 -21.08 -10.49
CA LEU A 372 -2.46 -20.92 -9.31
C LEU A 372 -3.67 -21.87 -9.39
N GLU A 373 -4.16 -22.32 -8.25
CA GLU A 373 -5.40 -23.10 -8.14
C GLU A 373 -6.43 -22.31 -7.35
N ARG A 374 -7.72 -22.51 -7.65
CA ARG A 374 -8.78 -21.84 -6.90
C ARG A 374 -8.73 -22.19 -5.41
N PHE A 375 -8.95 -21.20 -4.56
CA PHE A 375 -9.12 -21.42 -3.13
C PHE A 375 -10.57 -21.81 -2.85
N LYS A 376 -10.79 -23.09 -2.49
CA LYS A 376 -12.14 -23.64 -2.27
C LYS A 376 -12.90 -22.95 -1.14
N ASP A 377 -12.16 -22.51 -0.12
CA ASP A 377 -12.70 -21.87 1.08
C ASP A 377 -12.64 -20.33 0.98
N TYR A 378 -12.53 -19.77 -0.22
CA TYR A 378 -12.53 -18.32 -0.41
C TYR A 378 -13.85 -17.72 0.11
N TRP A 379 -13.74 -16.59 0.81
CA TRP A 379 -14.82 -16.03 1.61
C TRP A 379 -16.00 -15.49 0.79
N GLU A 380 -15.79 -15.14 -0.50
CA GLU A 380 -16.87 -14.80 -1.44
C GLU A 380 -17.44 -16.01 -2.20
N GLY A 381 -16.98 -17.21 -1.86
CA GLY A 381 -17.22 -18.42 -2.64
C GLY A 381 -16.09 -18.66 -3.65
N PRO A 382 -15.81 -19.94 -3.96
CA PRO A 382 -14.67 -20.29 -4.79
C PRO A 382 -14.80 -19.75 -6.22
N PRO A 383 -13.69 -19.37 -6.87
CA PRO A 383 -13.69 -19.06 -8.29
C PRO A 383 -14.32 -20.15 -9.17
N ASN A 384 -14.97 -19.72 -10.25
CA ASN A 384 -15.67 -20.59 -11.19
C ASN A 384 -14.70 -21.55 -11.90
N TYR A 385 -13.57 -21.03 -12.38
CA TYR A 385 -12.50 -21.85 -12.95
C TYR A 385 -11.59 -22.41 -11.84
N LYS A 386 -11.06 -23.62 -12.05
CA LYS A 386 -10.26 -24.37 -11.09
C LYS A 386 -8.79 -23.95 -11.04
N GLY A 387 -8.24 -23.43 -12.14
CA GLY A 387 -6.84 -23.03 -12.23
C GLY A 387 -6.62 -21.77 -13.05
N TYR A 388 -5.60 -21.00 -12.66
CA TYR A 388 -5.13 -19.83 -13.39
C TYR A 388 -3.68 -20.08 -13.82
N VAL A 389 -3.41 -19.96 -15.12
CA VAL A 389 -2.07 -20.15 -15.68
C VAL A 389 -1.60 -18.83 -16.27
N PHE A 390 -0.51 -18.31 -15.73
CA PHE A 390 0.15 -17.12 -16.23
C PHE A 390 1.39 -17.53 -17.00
N ARG A 391 1.33 -17.52 -18.34
CA ARG A 391 2.44 -17.90 -19.22
C ARG A 391 3.31 -16.70 -19.54
N VAL A 392 4.63 -16.88 -19.45
CA VAL A 392 5.62 -15.86 -19.81
C VAL A 392 5.98 -16.04 -21.29
N ILE A 393 5.52 -15.11 -22.12
CA ILE A 393 5.75 -15.11 -23.58
C ILE A 393 6.24 -13.70 -23.94
N PRO A 394 7.55 -13.45 -23.96
CA PRO A 394 8.13 -12.10 -24.10
C PRO A 394 8.11 -11.59 -25.56
N ASP A 395 7.12 -11.98 -26.35
CA ASP A 395 6.92 -11.55 -27.73
C ASP A 395 5.43 -11.47 -28.05
N LEU A 396 4.96 -10.28 -28.45
CA LEU A 396 3.54 -10.00 -28.68
C LEU A 396 2.98 -10.72 -29.92
N LEU A 397 3.82 -10.97 -30.93
CA LEU A 397 3.39 -11.72 -32.12
C LEU A 397 3.17 -13.19 -31.77
N THR A 398 4.07 -13.78 -30.98
CA THR A 398 3.93 -15.14 -30.46
C THR A 398 2.67 -15.25 -29.61
N GLN A 399 2.39 -14.28 -28.73
CA GLN A 399 1.14 -14.26 -27.97
C GLN A 399 -0.10 -14.22 -28.89
N GLU A 400 -0.07 -13.44 -29.97
CA GLU A 400 -1.17 -13.40 -30.94
C GLU A 400 -1.37 -14.77 -31.61
N MET A 401 -0.29 -15.42 -32.03
CA MET A 401 -0.35 -16.75 -32.65
C MET A 401 -0.89 -17.80 -31.69
N GLU A 402 -0.42 -17.80 -30.44
CA GLU A 402 -0.91 -18.67 -29.36
C GLU A 402 -2.40 -18.42 -29.06
N PHE A 403 -2.86 -17.17 -29.14
CA PHE A 403 -4.28 -16.84 -28.98
C PHE A 403 -5.13 -17.42 -30.11
N TYR A 404 -4.74 -17.26 -31.38
CA TYR A 404 -5.47 -17.87 -32.51
C TYR A 404 -5.51 -19.39 -32.41
N ALA A 405 -4.41 -19.95 -31.93
CA ALA A 405 -4.26 -21.38 -31.81
C ALA A 405 -4.92 -21.94 -30.54
N GLY A 406 -5.52 -21.07 -29.72
CA GLY A 406 -6.28 -21.47 -28.55
C GLY A 406 -5.41 -22.06 -27.44
N THR A 407 -4.19 -21.58 -27.27
CA THR A 407 -3.29 -21.99 -26.18
C THR A 407 -3.20 -20.94 -25.06
N ILE A 408 -3.78 -19.75 -25.29
CA ILE A 408 -4.11 -18.74 -24.28
C ILE A 408 -5.56 -18.27 -24.48
N ASP A 409 -6.21 -17.81 -23.42
CA ASP A 409 -7.64 -17.45 -23.39
C ASP A 409 -7.89 -15.94 -23.56
N SER A 410 -6.86 -15.12 -23.29
CA SER A 410 -6.96 -13.66 -23.41
C SER A 410 -5.74 -13.08 -24.12
N TYR A 411 -5.97 -12.06 -24.95
CA TYR A 411 -4.92 -11.37 -25.69
C TYR A 411 -5.12 -9.84 -25.63
N GLY A 412 -4.03 -9.13 -25.31
CA GLY A 412 -3.99 -7.68 -25.32
C GLY A 412 -3.83 -7.13 -26.74
N VAL A 413 -4.96 -6.85 -27.40
CA VAL A 413 -5.01 -6.37 -28.78
C VAL A 413 -4.24 -5.06 -28.96
N GLN A 414 -3.37 -5.01 -29.96
CA GLN A 414 -2.62 -3.81 -30.34
C GLN A 414 -3.47 -2.88 -31.21
N PRO A 415 -3.24 -1.55 -31.19
CA PRO A 415 -4.08 -0.58 -31.92
C PRO A 415 -4.29 -0.90 -33.40
N HIS A 416 -3.26 -1.40 -34.09
CA HIS A 416 -3.32 -1.74 -35.51
C HIS A 416 -4.12 -3.02 -35.83
N GLN A 417 -4.41 -3.86 -34.82
CA GLN A 417 -5.16 -5.11 -34.96
C GLN A 417 -6.65 -4.94 -34.64
N VAL A 418 -7.05 -3.85 -33.95
CA VAL A 418 -8.41 -3.64 -33.41
C VAL A 418 -9.49 -3.80 -34.48
N GLU A 419 -9.32 -3.15 -35.63
CA GLU A 419 -10.29 -3.16 -36.73
C GLU A 419 -10.58 -4.59 -37.23
N ARG A 420 -9.54 -5.42 -37.30
CA ARG A 420 -9.64 -6.80 -37.80
C ARG A 420 -10.20 -7.74 -36.73
N LEU A 421 -9.69 -7.66 -35.50
CA LEU A 421 -10.05 -8.58 -34.42
C LEU A 421 -11.43 -8.30 -33.81
N SER A 422 -11.86 -7.04 -33.75
CA SER A 422 -13.21 -6.69 -33.26
C SER A 422 -14.35 -7.20 -34.14
N LYS A 423 -14.07 -7.50 -35.41
CA LYS A 423 -15.02 -8.02 -36.40
C LYS A 423 -14.98 -9.53 -36.56
N ASP A 424 -14.03 -10.21 -35.91
CA ASP A 424 -13.87 -11.66 -36.01
C ASP A 424 -14.87 -12.35 -35.07
N PRO A 425 -15.87 -13.09 -35.59
CA PRO A 425 -16.92 -13.69 -34.77
C PRO A 425 -16.42 -14.82 -33.85
N ARG A 426 -15.15 -15.25 -33.99
CA ARG A 426 -14.54 -16.26 -33.12
C ARG A 426 -14.17 -15.70 -31.74
N PHE A 427 -14.06 -14.37 -31.60
CA PHE A 427 -13.55 -13.74 -30.39
C PHE A 427 -14.58 -12.79 -29.80
N GLN A 428 -14.56 -12.69 -28.47
CA GLN A 428 -15.27 -11.66 -27.74
C GLN A 428 -14.32 -10.49 -27.49
N SER A 429 -14.73 -9.28 -27.90
CA SER A 429 -13.95 -8.06 -27.68
C SER A 429 -14.48 -7.29 -26.47
N PHE A 430 -13.58 -6.90 -25.58
CA PHE A 430 -13.84 -5.99 -24.48
C PHE A 430 -12.96 -4.75 -24.66
N PHE A 431 -13.54 -3.56 -24.53
CA PHE A 431 -12.80 -2.31 -24.65
C PHE A 431 -13.21 -1.34 -23.53
N GLY A 432 -12.25 -0.56 -23.06
CA GLY A 432 -12.47 0.40 -21.98
C GLY A 432 -11.25 1.30 -21.81
N ILE A 433 -11.43 2.40 -21.10
CA ILE A 433 -10.32 3.30 -20.75
C ILE A 433 -9.51 2.65 -19.64
N SER A 434 -8.21 2.50 -19.85
CA SER A 434 -7.28 1.98 -18.84
C SER A 434 -6.92 3.07 -17.82
N PHE A 435 -6.65 2.65 -16.58
CA PHE A 435 -6.06 3.52 -15.55
C PHE A 435 -4.53 3.65 -15.75
N GLY A 436 -4.13 4.13 -16.92
CA GLY A 436 -2.73 4.24 -17.32
C GLY A 436 -2.53 5.21 -18.49
N TYR A 437 -1.29 5.67 -18.66
CA TYR A 437 -0.87 6.52 -19.77
C TYR A 437 0.57 6.20 -20.15
N THR A 438 0.93 6.45 -21.42
CA THR A 438 2.32 6.34 -21.90
C THR A 438 2.94 7.74 -21.92
N TYR A 439 4.21 7.86 -21.53
CA TYR A 439 4.93 9.14 -21.52
C TYR A 439 6.41 8.97 -21.85
N ILE A 440 7.07 10.07 -22.22
CA ILE A 440 8.53 10.15 -22.34
C ILE A 440 9.07 10.75 -21.05
N GLY A 441 9.84 9.95 -20.29
CA GLY A 441 10.48 10.40 -19.05
C GLY A 441 11.83 11.05 -19.32
N TYR A 442 11.91 12.37 -19.21
CA TYR A 442 13.18 13.10 -19.35
C TYR A 442 14.04 12.98 -18.08
N ASN A 443 15.27 12.49 -18.23
CA ASN A 443 16.21 12.45 -17.12
C ASN A 443 16.81 13.84 -16.90
N MET A 444 16.19 14.62 -16.01
CA MET A 444 16.59 16.00 -15.66
C MET A 444 18.00 16.12 -15.06
N ARG A 445 18.72 15.01 -14.85
CA ARG A 445 20.14 15.00 -14.43
C ARG A 445 21.12 15.08 -15.60
N ARG A 446 20.64 15.10 -16.85
CA ARG A 446 21.47 15.08 -18.07
C ARG A 446 21.12 16.24 -19.01
N LYS A 447 22.14 16.88 -19.57
CA LYS A 447 21.97 17.87 -20.66
C LYS A 447 21.39 17.22 -21.93
N PRO A 448 20.51 17.90 -22.69
CA PRO A 448 19.93 19.23 -22.42
C PRO A 448 18.68 19.20 -21.52
N PHE A 449 18.29 18.04 -21.01
CA PHE A 449 17.07 17.87 -20.21
C PHE A 449 17.15 18.50 -18.80
N ASP A 450 18.30 19.03 -18.38
CA ASP A 450 18.44 19.83 -17.17
C ASP A 450 18.01 21.30 -17.37
N ASP A 451 17.86 21.77 -18.61
CA ASP A 451 17.26 23.07 -18.93
C ASP A 451 15.74 22.94 -19.07
N ARG A 452 14.99 23.89 -18.50
CA ARG A 452 13.51 23.90 -18.53
C ARG A 452 12.94 24.55 -19.78
N ARG A 453 13.74 25.33 -20.51
CA ARG A 453 13.37 25.98 -21.78
C ARG A 453 13.45 24.97 -22.90
#